data_AF-A0A821VU42-F1
#
_entry.id   AF-A0A821VU42-F1
#
_cell.length_a   1.000
_cell.length_b   1.000
_cell.length_c   1.000
_cell.angle_alpha   90.00
_cell.angle_beta   90.00
_cell.angle_gamma   90.00
#
_symmetry.space_group_name_H-M   'P 1'
#
loop_
_entity.id
_entity.type
_entity.pdbx_description
1 polymer ?
#
loop_
_entity_poly.entity_id
_entity_poly.type
_entity_poly.pdbx_seq_one_letter_code
_entity_poly.pdbx_strand_id
1 'polypeptide(L)' 'MQSENSINHIDVNSSDFQDKLLDEIANDLTRLKKNITIITKIRMTGSEMEVETAAMHHALLWHQLKEAKDNIVQSENSQQ' A
#
# COMPACT_ATOMS: atom_id res chain seq x y z
N MET A 1 -6.04 -4.11 24.55
CA MET A 1 -5.59 -5.47 24.15
C MET A 1 -4.08 -5.43 23.99
N GLN A 2 -3.37 -5.60 25.11
CA GLN A 2 -1.91 -5.73 25.15
C GLN A 2 -1.60 -7.23 25.21
N SER A 3 -0.60 -7.72 24.47
CA SER A 3 -0.21 -9.13 24.58
C SER A 3 0.72 -9.31 25.78
N GLU A 4 0.17 -9.78 26.89
CA GLU A 4 0.89 -10.24 28.08
C GLU A 4 1.52 -11.64 27.86
N ASN A 5 2.28 -11.82 26.79
CA ASN A 5 3.24 -12.92 26.69
C ASN A 5 4.58 -12.28 26.39
N SER A 6 5.16 -11.63 27.39
CA SER A 6 6.52 -11.14 27.27
C SER A 6 7.47 -12.28 27.61
N ILE A 7 8.50 -12.47 26.79
CA ILE A 7 9.66 -13.36 27.01
C ILE A 7 10.20 -13.29 28.45
N ASN A 8 9.92 -12.19 29.17
CA ASN A 8 10.26 -11.98 30.58
C ASN A 8 9.60 -12.97 31.56
N HIS A 9 8.75 -13.90 31.12
CA HIS A 9 8.11 -14.93 31.96
C HIS A 9 8.51 -16.37 31.61
N ILE A 10 9.46 -16.53 30.69
CA ILE A 10 9.99 -17.85 30.33
C ILE A 10 11.15 -18.17 31.28
N ASP A 11 10.94 -19.13 32.19
CA ASP A 11 11.99 -19.64 33.08
C ASP A 11 12.91 -20.60 32.32
N VAL A 12 14.18 -20.21 32.21
CA VAL A 12 15.26 -20.96 31.53
C VAL A 12 15.55 -22.32 32.16
N ASN A 13 15.20 -22.51 33.44
CA ASN A 13 15.43 -23.77 34.16
C ASN A 13 14.19 -24.67 34.16
N SER A 14 13.08 -24.23 33.59
CA SER A 14 11.86 -25.04 33.52
C SER A 14 11.99 -26.17 32.50
N SER A 15 11.34 -27.32 32.77
CA SER A 15 11.29 -28.45 31.84
C SER A 15 10.72 -28.07 30.48
N ASP A 16 9.82 -27.08 30.46
CA ASP A 16 9.05 -26.68 29.29
C ASP A 16 9.67 -25.45 28.59
N PHE A 17 10.90 -25.08 28.95
CA PHE A 17 11.58 -23.90 28.42
C PHE A 17 11.65 -23.90 26.90
N GLN A 18 12.07 -25.02 26.31
CA GLN A 18 12.26 -25.12 24.86
C GLN A 18 10.93 -24.98 24.12
N ASP A 19 9.88 -25.63 24.58
CA ASP A 19 8.57 -25.58 23.94
C ASP A 19 8.00 -24.16 23.98
N LYS A 20 8.07 -23.50 25.14
CA LYS A 20 7.62 -22.10 25.30
C LYS A 20 8.42 -21.12 24.43
N LEU A 21 9.73 -21.33 24.32
CA LEU A 21 10.59 -20.52 23.46
C LEU A 21 10.22 -20.69 21.98
N LEU A 22 10.01 -21.94 21.54
CA LEU A 22 9.63 -22.23 20.15
C LEU A 22 8.25 -21.67 19.81
N ASP A 23 7.28 -21.77 20.71
CA ASP A 23 5.95 -21.19 20.55
C ASP A 23 6.01 -19.67 20.40
N GLU A 24 6.84 -19.00 21.20
CA GLU A 24 7.00 -17.54 21.10
C GLU A 24 7.67 -17.14 19.77
N ILE A 25 8.72 -17.86 19.35
CA ILE A 25 9.33 -17.66 18.03
C ILE A 25 8.31 -17.86 16.90
N ALA A 26 7.45 -18.87 17.02
CA ALA A 26 6.41 -19.15 16.02
C ALA A 26 5.33 -18.05 15.99
N ASN A 27 4.95 -17.53 17.16
CA ASN A 27 4.02 -16.41 17.29
C ASN A 27 4.59 -15.13 16.66
N ASP A 28 5.84 -14.79 16.98
CA ASP A 28 6.53 -13.63 16.41
C ASP A 28 6.73 -13.75 14.90
N LEU A 29 7.10 -14.93 14.41
CA LEU A 29 7.18 -15.19 12.97
C LEU A 29 5.82 -15.00 12.28
N THR A 30 4.74 -15.45 12.92
CA THR A 30 3.37 -15.28 12.40
C THR A 30 2.98 -13.80 12.35
N ARG A 31 3.29 -13.04 13.40
CA ARG A 31 3.08 -11.59 13.45
C ARG A 31 3.88 -10.88 12.36
N LEU A 32 5.14 -11.25 12.19
CA LEU A 32 6.01 -10.68 11.16
C LEU A 32 5.44 -10.94 9.75
N LYS A 33 5.04 -12.18 9.45
CA LYS A 33 4.39 -12.53 8.18
C LYS A 33 3.12 -11.72 7.93
N LYS A 34 2.30 -11.52 8.95
CA LYS A 34 1.10 -10.68 8.88
C LYS A 34 1.44 -9.23 8.57
N ASN A 35 2.43 -8.66 9.26
CA ASN A 35 2.87 -7.28 9.05
C ASN A 35 3.41 -7.07 7.63
N ILE A 36 4.25 -7.99 7.14
CA ILE A 36 4.75 -7.96 5.75
C ILE A 36 3.57 -7.96 4.77
N THR A 37 2.60 -8.85 4.97
CA THR A 37 1.41 -8.92 4.11
C THR A 37 0.64 -7.61 4.06
N ILE A 38 0.46 -6.95 5.22
CA ILE A 38 -0.22 -5.65 5.30
C ILE A 38 0.57 -4.58 4.53
N ILE A 39 1.89 -4.49 4.75
CA ILE A 39 2.76 -3.52 4.08
C ILE A 39 2.73 -3.71 2.56
N THR A 40 2.82 -4.97 2.10
CA THR A 40 2.76 -5.29 0.66
C THR A 40 1.42 -4.85 0.07
N LYS A 41 0.30 -5.13 0.74
CA LYS A 41 -1.03 -4.71 0.28
C LYS A 41 -1.13 -3.19 0.18
N ILE A 42 -0.67 -2.46 1.19
CA ILE A 42 -0.68 -0.99 1.18
C ILE A 42 0.13 -0.45 0.00
N ARG A 43 1.31 -1.02 -0.26
CA ARG A 43 2.13 -0.62 -1.41
C ARG A 43 1.44 -0.88 -2.74
N MET A 44 0.87 -2.07 -2.92
CA MET A 44 0.15 -2.41 -4.16
C MET A 44 -1.01 -1.46 -4.41
N THR A 45 -1.86 -1.25 -3.40
CA THR A 45 -3.00 -0.32 -3.51
C THR A 45 -2.53 1.11 -3.79
N GLY A 46 -1.46 1.56 -3.15
CA GLY A 46 -0.87 2.88 -3.43
C GLY A 46 -0.42 2.99 -4.89
N SER A 47 0.30 1.99 -5.41
CA SER A 47 0.73 1.97 -6.81
C SER A 47 -0.44 1.92 -7.80
N GLU A 48 -1.51 1.19 -7.49
CA GLU A 48 -2.73 1.16 -8.31
C GLU A 48 -3.38 2.56 -8.39
N MET A 49 -3.49 3.25 -7.24
CA MET A 49 -4.02 4.62 -7.18
C MET A 49 -3.16 5.62 -7.95
N GLU A 50 -1.83 5.51 -7.88
CA GLU A 50 -0.91 6.37 -8.62
C GLU A 50 -1.08 6.20 -10.14
N VAL A 51 -1.18 4.96 -10.60
CA VAL A 51 -1.38 4.65 -12.03
C VAL A 51 -2.74 5.17 -12.52
N GLU A 52 -3.80 4.94 -11.75
CA GLU A 52 -5.14 5.45 -12.08
C GLU A 52 -5.15 6.99 -12.14
N THR A 53 -4.54 7.64 -11.14
CA THR A 53 -4.44 9.10 -11.07
C THR A 53 -3.65 9.66 -12.27
N ALA A 54 -2.54 9.03 -12.64
CA ALA A 54 -1.75 9.43 -13.80
C ALA A 54 -2.55 9.27 -15.11
N ALA A 55 -3.28 8.17 -15.26
CA ALA A 55 -4.14 7.94 -16.42
C ALA A 55 -5.27 8.99 -16.52
N MET A 56 -5.94 9.30 -15.40
CA MET A 56 -6.96 10.35 -15.35
C MET A 56 -6.38 11.73 -15.70
N HIS A 57 -5.21 12.08 -15.16
CA HIS A 57 -4.57 13.34 -15.44
C HIS A 57 -4.19 13.46 -16.93
N HIS A 58 -3.66 12.39 -17.51
CA HIS A 58 -3.35 12.34 -18.93
C HIS A 58 -4.60 12.49 -19.81
N ALA A 59 -5.72 11.85 -19.45
CA ALA A 59 -6.98 12.00 -20.15
C ALA A 59 -7.51 13.44 -20.12
N LEU A 60 -7.41 14.10 -18.95
CA LEU A 60 -7.78 15.51 -18.80
C LEU A 60 -6.94 16.42 -19.70
N LEU A 61 -5.63 16.22 -19.75
CA LEU A 61 -4.74 17.01 -20.60
C LEU A 61 -5.11 16.86 -22.08
N TRP A 62 -5.43 15.65 -22.52
CA TRP A 62 -5.88 15.41 -23.91
C TRP A 62 -7.20 16.12 -24.21
N HIS A 63 -8.15 16.09 -23.28
CA HIS A 63 -9.41 16.80 -23.44
C HIS A 63 -9.20 18.30 -23.60
N GLN A 64 -8.41 18.90 -22.70
CA GLN A 64 -8.09 20.32 -22.73
C GLN A 64 -7.37 20.73 -24.03
N LEU A 65 -6.43 19.89 -24.50
CA LEU A 65 -5.73 20.13 -25.75
C LEU A 65 -6.69 20.11 -26.95
N LYS A 66 -7.65 19.18 -26.95
CA LYS A 66 -8.68 19.10 -27.97
C LYS A 66 -9.57 20.33 -27.97
N GLU A 67 -10.06 20.76 -26.80
CA GLU A 67 -10.86 21.98 -26.67
C GLU A 67 -10.10 23.22 -27.14
N ALA A 68 -8.83 23.35 -26.75
CA ALA A 68 -7.98 24.46 -27.19
C ALA A 68 -7.82 24.46 -28.72
N LYS A 69 -7.60 23.30 -29.33
CA LYS A 69 -7.52 23.16 -30.79
C LYS A 69 -8.83 23.55 -31.46
N ASP A 70 -9.96 23.05 -30.97
CA ASP A 70 -11.27 23.32 -31.55
C ASP A 70 -11.62 24.82 -31.47
N ASN A 71 -11.28 25.48 -30.36
CA ASN A 71 -11.45 26.92 -30.20
C ASN A 71 -10.58 27.75 -31.16
N ILE A 72 -9.33 27.33 -31.39
CA ILE A 72 -8.46 27.97 -32.39
C ILE A 72 -9.07 27.88 -33.78
N VAL A 73 -9.50 26.68 -34.19
CA VAL A 73 -10.13 26.45 -35.51
C VAL A 73 -11.41 27.29 -35.68
N GLN A 74 -12.23 27.40 -34.65
CA GLN A 74 -13.43 28.25 -34.68
C GLN A 74 -13.08 29.73 -34.80
N SER A 75 -12.03 30.19 -34.12
CA SER A 75 -11.58 31.59 -34.19
C SER A 75 -11.05 31.97 -35.56
N GLU A 76 -10.33 31.06 -36.24
CA GLU A 76 -9.81 31.27 -37.60
C GLU A 76 -10.95 31.31 -38.63
N ASN A 77 -11.94 30.42 -38.51
CA ASN A 77 -13.10 30.39 -39.40
C ASN A 77 -14.05 31.57 -39.21
N SER A 78 -14.01 32.28 -38.06
CA SER A 78 -14.85 33.45 -37.79
C SER A 78 -14.24 34.77 -38.31
N GLN A 79 -12.99 34.74 -38.80
CA GLN A 79 -12.26 35.91 -39.31
C GLN A 79 -12.16 35.96 -40.85
N GLN A 80 -12.65 34.93 -41.55
CA GLN A 80 -12.80 34.89 -43.02
C GLN A 80 -14.24 35.23 -43.43
#